data_AF-A0A4P7S1F1-F1
#
_entry.id   AF-A0A4P7S1F1-F1
#
_cell.length_a   1.000
_cell.length_b   1.000
_cell.length_c   1.000
_cell.angle_alpha   90.00
_cell.angle_beta   90.00
_cell.angle_gamma   90.00
#
_symmetry.space_group_name_H-M   'P 1'
#
loop_
_entity.id
_entity.type
_entity.pdbx_description
1 polymer ?
#
loop_
_entity_poly.entity_id
_entity_poly.type
_entity_poly.pdbx_seq_one_letter_code
_entity_poly.pdbx_strand_id
1 'polypeptide(L)'
;MSGFVPYAPLNVPKPFGERIWIVDGPEIRMDYGPASMPFPTRMTVVRLPGGRLWVHSPIAPDDALFAAIDRLGEVGWLVAPNSIHYWYVADWQVRYPAAQTLAVPGLAEKAKRDFRIDALLEGPAMPLPDDIAGVLVPGTMVSEAVFFHRPSRTAILADLIENFEPARVRSRLFRGLVRLAGVAHPKGGTPVDMRLTFWPRRRAVRAAMAQILGWDCERVVMAHGLPYESRGAAELRRAFGWAL
;
A
#
# COMPACT_ATOMS: atom_id res chain seq x y z
N MET A 1 -17.14 -1.98 18.06
CA MET A 1 -17.63 -1.23 16.89
C MET A 1 -16.44 -0.77 16.07
N SER A 2 -16.49 -0.80 14.74
CA SER A 2 -15.39 -0.31 13.89
C SER A 2 -15.17 1.19 14.09
N GLY A 3 -13.92 1.63 14.03
CA GLY A 3 -13.52 3.04 14.07
C GLY A 3 -13.92 3.85 12.83
N PHE A 4 -14.19 3.19 11.70
CA PHE A 4 -14.48 3.83 10.41
C PHE A 4 -15.78 3.38 9.75
N VAL A 5 -16.43 4.28 9.03
CA VAL A 5 -17.41 3.92 8.00
C VAL A 5 -16.65 3.34 6.81
N PRO A 6 -16.87 2.06 6.44
CA PRO A 6 -16.07 1.37 5.43
C PRO A 6 -16.26 1.94 4.01
N TYR A 7 -15.29 1.72 3.14
CA TYR A 7 -15.36 2.00 1.71
C TYR A 7 -16.05 0.83 0.96
N ALA A 8 -17.33 0.63 1.25
CA ALA A 8 -18.12 -0.47 0.72
C ALA A 8 -18.23 -0.47 -0.83
N PRO A 9 -18.48 -1.64 -1.45
CA PRO A 9 -18.46 -2.97 -0.84
C PRO A 9 -17.03 -3.39 -0.41
N LEU A 10 -16.94 -4.08 0.73
CA LEU A 10 -15.69 -4.71 1.18
C LEU A 10 -15.50 -6.05 0.45
N ASN A 11 -14.25 -6.52 0.34
CA ASN A 11 -13.90 -7.83 -0.22
C ASN A 11 -14.35 -8.02 -1.68
N VAL A 12 -14.62 -6.93 -2.40
CA VAL A 12 -15.04 -6.94 -3.82
C VAL A 12 -14.03 -6.15 -4.66
N PRO A 13 -13.45 -6.74 -5.73
CA PRO A 13 -12.61 -6.01 -6.66
C PRO A 13 -13.34 -4.88 -7.37
N LYS A 14 -12.88 -3.65 -7.16
CA LYS A 14 -13.41 -2.43 -7.80
C LYS A 14 -12.43 -1.96 -8.87
N PRO A 15 -12.83 -1.85 -10.16
CA PRO A 15 -11.96 -1.32 -11.20
C PRO A 15 -11.44 0.06 -10.83
N PHE A 16 -10.14 0.28 -10.98
CA PHE A 16 -9.48 1.56 -10.71
C PHE A 16 -8.76 2.14 -11.93
N GLY A 17 -8.58 1.33 -12.96
CA GLY A 17 -7.93 1.70 -14.21
C GLY A 17 -7.80 0.47 -15.11
N GLU A 18 -7.03 0.59 -16.18
CA GLU A 18 -6.77 -0.56 -17.06
C GLU A 18 -6.06 -1.68 -16.28
N ARG A 19 -6.70 -2.84 -16.20
CA ARG A 19 -6.18 -4.07 -15.57
C ARG A 19 -5.73 -3.90 -14.11
N ILE A 20 -6.31 -2.93 -13.41
CA ILE A 20 -6.02 -2.67 -12.00
C ILE A 20 -7.33 -2.54 -11.21
N TRP A 21 -7.38 -3.21 -10.07
CA TRP A 21 -8.49 -3.19 -9.12
C TRP A 21 -7.99 -2.83 -7.74
N ILE A 22 -8.83 -2.15 -6.97
CA ILE A 22 -8.65 -1.97 -5.54
C ILE A 22 -9.68 -2.81 -4.79
N VAL A 23 -9.28 -3.34 -3.65
CA VAL A 23 -10.19 -4.10 -2.77
C VAL A 23 -10.06 -3.55 -1.37
N ASP A 24 -11.12 -2.92 -0.87
CA ASP A 24 -11.21 -2.48 0.51
C ASP A 24 -11.56 -3.67 1.40
N GLY A 25 -10.80 -3.86 2.46
CA GLY A 25 -10.94 -4.94 3.41
C GLY A 25 -11.50 -4.48 4.75
N PRO A 26 -11.67 -5.43 5.70
CA PRO A 26 -12.07 -5.10 7.06
C PRO A 26 -11.03 -4.23 7.76
N GLU A 27 -11.48 -3.61 8.86
CA GLU A 27 -10.61 -2.84 9.75
C GLU A 27 -9.70 -3.77 10.55
N ILE A 28 -8.41 -3.47 10.59
CA ILE A 28 -7.44 -4.07 11.49
C ILE A 28 -7.14 -3.11 12.64
N ARG A 29 -6.65 -3.66 13.76
CA ARG A 29 -6.21 -2.90 14.92
C ARG A 29 -4.70 -2.99 15.04
N MET A 30 -4.04 -1.84 15.02
CA MET A 30 -2.59 -1.74 15.21
C MET A 30 -2.29 -1.28 16.64
N ASP A 31 -1.31 -1.93 17.28
CA ASP A 31 -0.86 -1.55 18.61
C ASP A 31 -0.01 -0.27 18.55
N TYR A 32 -0.35 0.70 19.38
CA TYR A 32 0.36 1.97 19.58
C TYR A 32 0.65 2.12 21.08
N GLY A 33 1.60 1.34 21.60
CA GLY A 33 1.92 1.28 23.02
C GLY A 33 0.75 0.73 23.86
N PRO A 34 0.22 1.47 24.86
CA PRO A 34 -0.90 1.01 25.68
C PRO A 34 -2.28 1.14 24.98
N ALA A 35 -2.32 1.75 23.79
CA ALA A 35 -3.53 1.95 23.02
C ALA A 35 -3.49 1.13 21.73
N SER A 36 -4.67 0.92 21.14
CA SER A 36 -4.82 0.28 19.84
C SER A 36 -5.60 1.19 18.90
N MET A 37 -5.11 1.40 17.68
CA MET A 37 -5.72 2.26 16.68
C MET A 37 -6.34 1.44 15.54
N PRO A 38 -7.58 1.77 15.12
CA PRO A 38 -8.21 1.12 13.98
C PRO A 38 -7.63 1.65 12.66
N PHE A 39 -7.52 0.78 11.65
CA PHE A 39 -7.16 1.14 10.28
C PHE A 39 -7.98 0.32 9.27
N PRO A 40 -8.71 0.95 8.33
CA PRO A 40 -9.30 0.22 7.21
C PRO A 40 -8.19 -0.31 6.31
N THR A 41 -8.29 -1.53 5.82
CA THR A 41 -7.28 -2.12 4.93
C THR A 41 -7.66 -1.97 3.47
N ARG A 42 -6.67 -1.93 2.58
CA ARG A 42 -6.88 -2.05 1.14
C ARG A 42 -5.72 -2.80 0.50
N MET A 43 -6.04 -3.67 -0.44
CA MET A 43 -5.07 -4.25 -1.38
C MET A 43 -5.29 -3.71 -2.79
N THR A 44 -4.26 -3.83 -3.61
CA THR A 44 -4.31 -3.53 -5.04
C THR A 44 -3.99 -4.79 -5.82
N VAL A 45 -4.78 -5.08 -6.85
CA VAL A 45 -4.61 -6.25 -7.72
C VAL A 45 -4.36 -5.73 -9.14
N VAL A 46 -3.26 -6.15 -9.74
CA VAL A 46 -2.92 -5.83 -11.13
C VAL A 46 -2.91 -7.12 -11.94
N ARG A 47 -3.57 -7.12 -13.10
CA ARG A 47 -3.47 -8.21 -14.07
C ARG A 47 -2.45 -7.87 -15.14
N LEU A 48 -1.36 -8.63 -15.17
CA LEU A 48 -0.23 -8.43 -16.07
C LEU A 48 -0.47 -9.09 -17.44
N PRO A 49 0.35 -8.79 -18.46
CA PRO A 49 0.40 -9.57 -19.69
C PRO A 49 0.57 -11.07 -19.37
N GLY A 50 -0.17 -11.92 -20.08
CA GLY A 50 -0.25 -13.36 -19.77
C GLY A 50 -1.28 -13.72 -18.69
N GLY A 51 -2.00 -12.76 -18.12
CA GLY A 51 -3.19 -13.00 -17.29
C GLY A 51 -2.91 -13.29 -15.81
N ARG A 52 -1.65 -13.38 -15.40
CA ARG A 52 -1.25 -13.57 -14.00
C ARG A 52 -1.45 -12.28 -13.20
N LEU A 53 -1.75 -12.43 -11.92
CA LEU A 53 -2.03 -11.34 -11.00
C LEU A 53 -0.84 -11.02 -10.10
N TRP A 54 -0.62 -9.73 -9.92
CA TRP A 54 0.27 -9.16 -8.93
C TRP A 54 -0.57 -8.50 -7.85
N VAL A 55 -0.42 -8.97 -6.60
CA VAL A 55 -1.26 -8.57 -5.46
C VAL A 55 -0.43 -7.84 -4.42
N HIS A 56 -0.76 -6.58 -4.18
CA HIS A 56 -0.10 -5.70 -3.24
C HIS A 56 -0.85 -5.54 -1.94
N SER A 57 -0.14 -5.70 -0.81
CA SER A 57 -0.67 -5.54 0.55
C SER A 57 -1.94 -6.39 0.76
N PRO A 58 -1.87 -7.74 0.63
CA PRO A 58 -3.06 -8.59 0.75
C PRO A 58 -3.86 -8.33 2.03
N ILE A 59 -5.19 -8.33 1.91
CA ILE A 59 -6.12 -8.12 3.03
C ILE A 59 -6.58 -9.44 3.64
N ALA A 60 -7.41 -9.36 4.69
CA ALA A 60 -7.94 -10.52 5.40
C ALA A 60 -8.52 -11.58 4.44
N PRO A 61 -8.23 -12.88 4.65
CA PRO A 61 -8.77 -13.95 3.83
C PRO A 61 -10.29 -13.99 3.94
N ASP A 62 -10.94 -14.19 2.79
CA ASP A 62 -12.39 -14.28 2.65
C ASP A 62 -12.68 -15.13 1.40
N ASP A 63 -13.58 -16.11 1.51
CA ASP A 63 -13.83 -17.08 0.43
C ASP A 63 -14.44 -16.42 -0.81
N ALA A 64 -15.32 -15.43 -0.63
CA ALA A 64 -15.92 -14.69 -1.74
C ALA A 64 -14.89 -13.80 -2.42
N LEU A 65 -13.96 -13.20 -1.65
CA LEU A 65 -12.82 -12.48 -2.18
C LEU A 65 -11.93 -13.41 -3.00
N PHE A 66 -11.51 -14.55 -2.46
CA PHE A 66 -10.66 -15.49 -3.19
C PHE A 66 -11.32 -15.95 -4.49
N ALA A 67 -12.61 -16.32 -4.45
CA ALA A 67 -13.34 -16.67 -5.65
C ALA A 67 -13.40 -15.51 -6.67
N ALA A 68 -13.46 -14.26 -6.23
CA ALA A 68 -13.39 -13.10 -7.11
C ALA A 68 -12.00 -12.90 -7.71
N ILE A 69 -10.94 -13.13 -6.95
CA ILE A 69 -9.55 -13.06 -7.41
C ILE A 69 -9.26 -14.18 -8.43
N ASP A 70 -9.70 -15.40 -8.18
CA ASP A 70 -9.54 -16.53 -9.12
C ASP A 70 -10.17 -16.23 -10.49
N ARG A 71 -11.31 -15.52 -10.51
CA ARG A 71 -11.95 -15.08 -11.75
C ARG A 71 -11.17 -13.99 -12.49
N LEU A 72 -10.32 -13.22 -11.81
CA LEU A 72 -9.48 -12.20 -12.43
C LEU A 72 -8.25 -12.81 -13.12
N GLY A 73 -7.70 -13.88 -12.54
CA GLY A 73 -6.52 -14.59 -13.05
C GLY A 73 -5.78 -15.38 -11.96
N GLU A 74 -4.71 -16.07 -12.37
CA GLU A 74 -3.84 -16.81 -11.44
C GLU A 74 -2.93 -15.85 -10.67
N VAL A 75 -2.90 -15.93 -9.34
CA VAL A 75 -1.98 -15.11 -8.52
C VAL A 75 -0.54 -15.56 -8.71
N GLY A 76 0.27 -14.71 -9.35
CA GLY A 76 1.68 -14.96 -9.59
C GLY A 76 2.61 -14.31 -8.57
N TRP A 77 2.19 -13.21 -7.96
CA TRP A 77 2.99 -12.46 -6.98
C TRP A 77 2.17 -11.96 -5.81
N LEU A 78 2.73 -12.12 -4.60
CA LEU A 78 2.24 -11.53 -3.36
C LEU A 78 3.29 -10.52 -2.88
N VAL A 79 2.87 -9.29 -2.57
CA VAL A 79 3.79 -8.21 -2.22
C VAL A 79 3.52 -7.71 -0.80
N ALA A 80 4.56 -7.78 0.01
CA ALA A 80 4.66 -7.16 1.33
C ALA A 80 5.46 -5.84 1.20
N PRO A 81 4.78 -4.70 0.97
CA PRO A 81 5.43 -3.46 0.56
C PRO A 81 6.15 -2.73 1.70
N ASN A 82 5.86 -3.07 2.95
CA ASN A 82 6.55 -2.53 4.13
C ASN A 82 6.38 -3.48 5.33
N SER A 83 6.90 -3.08 6.51
CA SER A 83 6.83 -3.88 7.74
C SER A 83 5.54 -3.79 8.54
N ILE A 84 4.47 -3.21 7.97
CA ILE A 84 3.13 -3.09 8.56
C ILE A 84 2.10 -3.77 7.65
N HIS A 85 2.29 -3.73 6.33
CA HIS A 85 1.40 -4.22 5.28
C HIS A 85 1.74 -5.64 4.78
N TYR A 86 2.13 -6.53 5.68
CA TYR A 86 2.43 -7.94 5.38
C TYR A 86 1.50 -8.94 6.07
N TRP A 87 0.63 -8.45 6.97
CA TRP A 87 -0.02 -9.28 7.98
C TRP A 87 -0.74 -10.52 7.43
N TYR A 88 -1.41 -10.41 6.28
CA TYR A 88 -2.17 -11.51 5.67
C TYR A 88 -1.41 -12.26 4.56
N VAL A 89 -0.13 -11.95 4.31
CA VAL A 89 0.66 -12.63 3.27
C VAL A 89 0.75 -14.13 3.54
N ALA A 90 0.90 -14.55 4.80
CA ALA A 90 0.91 -15.96 5.18
C ALA A 90 -0.38 -16.70 4.76
N ASP A 91 -1.55 -16.10 4.97
CA ASP A 91 -2.83 -16.71 4.62
C ASP A 91 -3.00 -16.81 3.09
N TRP A 92 -2.51 -15.79 2.37
CA TRP A 92 -2.51 -15.78 0.91
C TRP A 92 -1.52 -16.78 0.32
N GLN A 93 -0.40 -17.06 0.97
CA GLN A 93 0.52 -18.13 0.54
C GLN A 93 -0.11 -19.51 0.69
N VAL A 94 -0.92 -19.74 1.72
CA VAL A 94 -1.67 -21.00 1.86
C VAL A 94 -2.63 -21.16 0.68
N ARG A 95 -3.33 -20.09 0.28
CA ARG A 95 -4.25 -20.12 -0.86
C ARG A 95 -3.55 -20.21 -2.22
N TYR A 96 -2.41 -19.56 -2.38
CA TYR A 96 -1.66 -19.44 -3.64
C TYR A 96 -0.19 -19.86 -3.45
N PRO A 97 0.08 -21.15 -3.19
CA PRO A 97 1.42 -21.62 -2.81
C PRO A 97 2.48 -21.42 -3.90
N ALA A 98 2.07 -21.34 -5.17
CA ALA A 98 2.94 -21.11 -6.32
C ALA A 98 3.28 -19.62 -6.56
N ALA A 99 2.62 -18.68 -5.87
CA ALA A 99 2.89 -17.27 -6.01
C ALA A 99 4.26 -16.92 -5.40
N GLN A 100 5.05 -16.12 -6.11
CA GLN A 100 6.30 -15.58 -5.57
C GLN A 100 6.00 -14.47 -4.57
N THR A 101 6.64 -14.51 -3.41
CA THR A 101 6.47 -13.50 -2.37
C THR A 101 7.62 -12.50 -2.39
N LEU A 102 7.28 -11.25 -2.68
CA LEU A 102 8.20 -10.12 -2.72
C LEU A 102 8.05 -9.30 -1.45
N ALA A 103 9.14 -9.01 -0.75
CA ALA A 103 9.13 -8.30 0.51
C ALA A 103 10.24 -7.25 0.61
N VAL A 104 10.00 -6.18 1.37
CA VAL A 104 11.07 -5.22 1.68
C VAL A 104 12.20 -5.85 2.51
N PRO A 105 13.44 -5.36 2.37
CA PRO A 105 14.57 -5.85 3.16
C PRO A 105 14.32 -5.66 4.67
N GLY A 106 14.80 -6.63 5.46
CA GLY A 106 14.65 -6.65 6.93
C GLY A 106 13.25 -7.02 7.42
N LEU A 107 12.29 -7.35 6.54
CA LEU A 107 10.95 -7.74 6.97
C LEU A 107 10.95 -9.07 7.74
N ALA A 108 11.75 -10.05 7.31
CA ALA A 108 11.86 -11.36 7.97
C ALA A 108 12.15 -11.24 9.47
N GLU A 109 13.01 -10.29 9.85
CA GLU A 109 13.42 -10.06 11.25
C GLU A 109 12.34 -9.35 12.08
N LYS A 110 11.46 -8.58 11.42
CA LYS A 110 10.42 -7.75 12.07
C LYS A 110 9.06 -8.43 12.08
N ALA A 111 8.86 -9.44 11.26
CA ALA A 111 7.59 -10.11 11.08
C ALA A 111 7.17 -10.84 12.36
N LYS A 112 5.92 -10.64 12.79
CA LYS A 112 5.29 -11.34 13.91
C LYS A 112 4.60 -12.64 13.47
N ARG A 113 4.50 -12.86 12.15
CA ARG A 113 3.95 -14.06 11.53
C ARG A 113 5.01 -14.62 10.60
N ASP A 114 5.15 -15.93 10.60
CA ASP A 114 6.03 -16.61 9.67
C ASP A 114 5.39 -16.69 8.28
N PHE A 115 6.17 -16.42 7.24
CA PHE A 115 5.78 -16.54 5.84
C PHE A 115 7.04 -16.60 4.97
N ARG A 116 6.92 -17.21 3.79
CA ARG A 116 8.02 -17.34 2.85
C ARG A 116 8.35 -15.99 2.21
N ILE A 117 9.63 -15.67 2.06
CA ILE A 117 10.08 -14.54 1.22
C ILE A 117 10.92 -15.15 0.11
N ASP A 118 10.45 -15.00 -1.13
CA ASP A 118 11.11 -15.56 -2.32
C ASP A 118 12.12 -14.57 -2.92
N ALA A 119 11.84 -13.26 -2.82
CA ALA A 119 12.78 -12.23 -3.25
C ALA A 119 12.61 -10.89 -2.50
N LEU A 120 13.69 -10.11 -2.46
CA LEU A 120 13.72 -8.81 -1.79
C LEU A 120 13.45 -7.65 -2.77
N LEU A 121 12.67 -6.68 -2.30
CA LEU A 121 12.37 -5.42 -2.97
C LEU A 121 13.45 -4.39 -2.65
N GLU A 122 14.65 -4.60 -3.19
CA GLU A 122 15.79 -3.73 -2.96
C GLU A 122 16.62 -3.48 -4.22
N GLY A 123 17.40 -2.40 -4.18
CA GLY A 123 18.27 -2.01 -5.28
C GLY A 123 17.54 -1.52 -6.55
N PRO A 124 18.30 -1.19 -7.61
CA PRO A 124 17.76 -0.68 -8.87
C PRO A 124 17.13 -1.77 -9.75
N ALA A 125 17.38 -3.05 -9.48
CA ALA A 125 16.93 -4.19 -10.27
C ALA A 125 15.99 -5.08 -9.43
N MET A 126 14.90 -4.49 -8.91
CA MET A 126 13.88 -5.27 -8.20
C MET A 126 13.31 -6.36 -9.15
N PRO A 127 13.03 -7.56 -8.63
CA PRO A 127 12.50 -8.69 -9.40
C PRO A 127 11.01 -8.51 -9.69
N LEU A 128 10.68 -7.43 -10.40
CA LEU A 128 9.33 -7.02 -10.75
C LEU A 128 9.02 -7.38 -12.21
N PRO A 129 7.76 -7.70 -12.51
CA PRO A 129 7.30 -7.79 -13.90
C PRO A 129 7.52 -6.47 -14.65
N ASP A 130 7.79 -6.52 -15.95
CA ASP A 130 8.20 -5.36 -16.78
C ASP A 130 7.24 -4.15 -16.70
N ASP A 131 5.93 -4.42 -16.59
CA ASP A 131 4.87 -3.41 -16.51
C ASP A 131 4.81 -2.69 -15.14
N ILE A 132 5.60 -3.13 -14.16
CA ILE A 132 5.67 -2.58 -12.82
C ILE A 132 7.07 -2.00 -12.58
N ALA A 133 7.16 -0.69 -12.43
CA ALA A 133 8.34 -0.07 -11.82
C ALA A 133 8.24 -0.15 -10.29
N GLY A 134 9.38 -0.22 -9.61
CA GLY A 134 9.45 -0.18 -8.15
C GLY A 134 10.58 0.73 -7.65
N VAL A 135 10.35 1.39 -6.53
CA VAL A 135 11.33 2.23 -5.83
C VAL A 135 11.22 1.95 -4.34
N LEU A 136 12.32 1.58 -3.70
CA LEU A 136 12.38 1.46 -2.24
C LEU A 136 12.65 2.83 -1.64
N VAL A 137 11.75 3.30 -0.78
CA VAL A 137 11.95 4.47 0.07
C VAL A 137 12.51 3.99 1.41
N PRO A 138 13.80 4.23 1.69
CA PRO A 138 14.45 3.64 2.85
C PRO A 138 14.20 4.47 4.11
N GLY A 139 13.65 3.85 5.15
CA GLY A 139 13.55 4.43 6.49
C GLY A 139 14.36 3.65 7.53
N THR A 140 14.34 4.10 8.78
CA THR A 140 15.00 3.44 9.91
C THR A 140 14.10 2.42 10.59
N MET A 141 12.84 2.78 10.84
CA MET A 141 11.85 1.92 11.48
C MET A 141 11.02 1.17 10.44
N VAL A 142 10.52 1.91 9.45
CA VAL A 142 9.73 1.40 8.32
C VAL A 142 10.37 1.89 7.02
N SER A 143 10.56 0.96 6.09
CA SER A 143 10.86 1.26 4.68
C SER A 143 9.67 0.81 3.85
N GLU A 144 9.41 1.50 2.74
CA GLU A 144 8.27 1.17 1.86
C GLU A 144 8.72 1.06 0.41
N ALA A 145 8.35 -0.02 -0.25
CA ALA A 145 8.45 -0.16 -1.70
C ALA A 145 7.21 0.45 -2.36
N VAL A 146 7.44 1.45 -3.19
CA VAL A 146 6.42 2.13 -3.99
C VAL A 146 6.46 1.62 -5.41
N PHE A 147 5.30 1.38 -6.01
CA PHE A 147 5.20 0.81 -7.35
C PHE A 147 4.50 1.73 -8.34
N PHE A 148 4.78 1.53 -9.62
CA PHE A 148 4.08 2.21 -10.70
C PHE A 148 3.69 1.22 -11.79
N HIS A 149 2.39 1.04 -11.98
CA HIS A 149 1.85 0.22 -13.05
C HIS A 149 1.73 1.06 -14.32
N ARG A 150 2.65 0.82 -15.26
CA ARG A 150 2.86 1.66 -16.46
C ARG A 150 1.62 1.75 -17.35
N PRO A 151 0.93 0.65 -17.73
CA PRO A 151 -0.24 0.72 -18.60
C PRO A 151 -1.35 1.60 -18.03
N SER A 152 -1.66 1.47 -16.74
CA SER A 152 -2.71 2.25 -16.09
C SER A 152 -2.30 3.65 -15.64
N ARG A 153 -0.99 3.96 -15.72
CA ARG A 153 -0.36 5.16 -15.15
C ARG A 153 -0.73 5.38 -13.68
N THR A 154 -0.66 4.31 -12.88
CA THR A 154 -1.06 4.32 -11.46
C THR A 154 0.13 4.11 -10.54
N ALA A 155 0.36 5.04 -9.61
CA ALA A 155 1.24 4.83 -8.47
C ALA A 155 0.51 4.06 -7.37
N ILE A 156 1.17 3.03 -6.82
CA ILE A 156 0.63 2.11 -5.81
C ILE A 156 1.54 2.21 -4.58
N LEU A 157 0.95 2.64 -3.46
CA LEU A 157 1.63 2.86 -2.18
C LEU A 157 0.86 2.17 -1.04
N ALA A 158 1.50 2.14 0.14
CA ALA A 158 0.86 1.78 1.40
C ALA A 158 0.69 3.02 2.29
N ASP A 159 1.66 3.33 3.15
CA ASP A 159 1.57 4.34 4.21
C ASP A 159 2.22 5.67 3.84
N LEU A 160 3.09 5.70 2.82
CA LEU A 160 3.78 6.93 2.40
C LEU A 160 2.82 8.06 2.06
N ILE A 161 1.58 7.74 1.68
CA ILE A 161 0.48 8.69 1.61
C ILE A 161 -0.74 8.05 2.27
N GLU A 162 -1.27 8.70 3.30
CA GLU A 162 -2.59 8.40 3.85
C GLU A 162 -3.54 9.56 3.54
N ASN A 163 -4.79 9.24 3.20
CA ASN A 163 -5.77 10.24 2.78
C ASN A 163 -7.17 10.01 3.38
N PHE A 164 -7.26 9.92 4.70
CA PHE A 164 -8.50 9.61 5.40
C PHE A 164 -9.55 10.71 5.27
N GLU A 165 -10.78 10.32 4.90
CA GLU A 165 -11.94 11.21 4.97
C GLU A 165 -12.40 11.39 6.42
N PRO A 166 -12.30 12.59 7.04
CA PRO A 166 -12.70 12.77 8.44
C PRO A 166 -14.18 12.48 8.71
N ALA A 167 -15.03 12.57 7.68
CA ALA A 167 -16.45 12.22 7.76
C ALA A 167 -16.67 10.71 7.99
N ARG A 168 -15.74 9.87 7.55
CA ARG A 168 -15.80 8.41 7.74
C ARG A 168 -15.22 7.96 9.07
N VAL A 169 -14.44 8.78 9.76
CA VAL A 169 -13.91 8.45 11.09
C VAL A 169 -15.03 8.62 12.13
N ARG A 170 -15.37 7.59 12.91
CA ARG A 170 -16.47 7.69 13.89
C ARG A 170 -16.09 8.51 15.13
N SER A 171 -14.90 8.32 15.66
CA SER A 171 -14.42 9.04 16.85
C SER A 171 -14.05 10.48 16.53
N ARG A 172 -14.63 11.45 17.25
CA ARG A 172 -14.28 12.88 17.14
C ARG A 172 -12.84 13.16 17.54
N LEU A 173 -12.35 12.49 18.58
CA LEU A 173 -10.95 12.60 18.99
C LEU A 173 -10.02 12.11 17.87
N PHE A 174 -10.33 10.96 17.29
CA PHE A 174 -9.50 10.40 16.21
C PHE A 174 -9.56 11.24 14.93
N ARG A 175 -10.70 11.89 14.62
CA ARG A 175 -10.76 12.91 13.55
C ARG A 175 -9.75 14.04 13.77
N GLY A 176 -9.58 14.48 15.02
CA GLY A 176 -8.58 15.49 15.37
C GLY A 176 -7.16 14.99 15.11
N LEU A 177 -6.85 13.76 15.53
CA LEU A 177 -5.55 13.13 15.31
C LEU A 177 -5.23 12.95 13.82
N VAL A 178 -6.18 12.48 13.01
CA VAL A 178 -6.04 12.36 11.54
C VAL A 178 -5.71 13.71 10.89
N ARG A 179 -6.30 14.82 11.37
CA ARG A 179 -5.97 16.16 10.88
C ARG A 179 -4.59 16.62 11.32
N LEU A 180 -4.25 16.41 12.60
CA LEU A 180 -2.96 16.81 13.17
C LEU A 180 -1.80 16.04 12.53
N ALA A 181 -2.00 14.76 12.23
CA ALA A 181 -1.02 13.92 11.57
C ALA A 181 -0.79 14.28 10.09
N GLY A 182 -1.60 15.19 9.52
CA GLY A 182 -1.46 15.64 8.13
C GLY A 182 -1.97 14.64 7.09
N VAL A 183 -2.84 13.71 7.50
CA VAL A 183 -3.32 12.58 6.67
C VAL A 183 -4.79 12.70 6.29
N ALA A 184 -5.40 13.85 6.54
CA ALA A 184 -6.79 14.13 6.23
C ALA A 184 -7.01 14.53 4.76
N HIS A 185 -8.00 13.93 4.11
CA HIS A 185 -8.53 14.37 2.82
C HIS A 185 -8.99 15.85 2.87
N PRO A 186 -8.76 16.66 1.81
CA PRO A 186 -8.22 16.28 0.49
C PRO A 186 -6.70 16.30 0.36
N LYS A 187 -5.98 16.81 1.36
CA LYS A 187 -4.54 17.04 1.31
C LYS A 187 -3.77 16.01 2.12
N GLY A 188 -4.22 14.76 2.14
CA GLY A 188 -3.51 13.66 2.76
C GLY A 188 -2.07 13.55 2.27
N GLY A 189 -1.18 13.00 3.08
CA GLY A 189 0.25 12.94 2.80
C GLY A 189 0.93 11.95 3.73
N THR A 190 2.25 12.01 3.81
CA THR A 190 2.99 11.17 4.76
C THR A 190 2.69 11.63 6.19
N PRO A 191 2.22 10.72 7.08
CA PRO A 191 2.04 11.02 8.50
C PRO A 191 3.27 11.70 9.11
N VAL A 192 3.05 12.76 9.89
CA VAL A 192 4.15 13.58 10.44
C VAL A 192 5.12 12.78 11.30
N ASP A 193 4.62 11.82 12.08
CA ASP A 193 5.43 10.90 12.88
C ASP A 193 6.21 9.94 11.99
N MET A 194 5.60 9.43 10.91
CA MET A 194 6.29 8.59 9.96
C MET A 194 7.43 9.32 9.25
N ARG A 195 7.37 10.64 9.02
CA ARG A 195 8.50 11.40 8.42
C ARG A 195 9.81 11.26 9.19
N LEU A 196 9.75 11.02 10.51
CA LEU A 196 10.92 10.81 11.35
C LEU A 196 11.69 9.52 10.99
N THR A 197 11.01 8.49 10.45
CA THR A 197 11.70 7.26 9.96
C THR A 197 12.62 7.55 8.78
N PHE A 198 12.28 8.56 7.97
CA PHE A 198 12.96 8.88 6.72
C PHE A 198 14.04 9.96 6.89
N TRP A 199 13.91 10.82 7.90
CA TRP A 199 14.82 11.93 8.15
C TRP A 199 16.31 11.53 8.24
N PRO A 200 16.70 10.45 8.98
CA PRO A 200 18.09 10.01 9.02
C PRO A 200 18.65 9.59 7.66
N ARG A 201 17.78 9.15 6.73
CA ARG A 201 18.13 8.69 5.37
C ARG A 201 17.73 9.69 4.27
N ARG A 202 17.51 10.97 4.62
CA ARG A 202 16.96 12.01 3.72
C ARG A 202 17.58 12.11 2.33
N ARG A 203 18.89 11.85 2.17
CA ARG A 203 19.55 11.87 0.85
C ARG A 203 19.03 10.76 -0.07
N ALA A 204 18.91 9.55 0.47
CA ALA A 204 18.39 8.40 -0.27
C ALA A 204 16.88 8.54 -0.49
N VAL A 205 16.15 9.03 0.52
CA VAL A 205 14.72 9.32 0.42
C VAL A 205 14.45 10.34 -0.69
N ARG A 206 15.17 11.46 -0.74
CA ARG A 206 15.03 12.46 -1.81
C ARG A 206 15.31 11.87 -3.20
N ALA A 207 16.31 11.00 -3.34
CA ALA A 207 16.59 10.32 -4.61
C ALA A 207 15.45 9.37 -5.02
N ALA A 208 14.87 8.63 -4.07
CA ALA A 208 13.71 7.79 -4.29
C ALA A 208 12.47 8.62 -4.68
N MET A 209 12.21 9.73 -3.99
CA MET A 209 11.11 10.65 -4.32
C MET A 209 11.29 11.26 -5.71
N ALA A 210 12.50 11.66 -6.10
CA ALA A 210 12.76 12.17 -7.44
C ALA A 210 12.42 11.15 -8.53
N GLN A 211 12.68 9.86 -8.32
CA GLN A 211 12.29 8.79 -9.25
C GLN A 211 10.76 8.65 -9.32
N ILE A 212 10.09 8.61 -8.16
CA ILE A 212 8.62 8.49 -8.08
C ILE A 212 7.93 9.68 -8.75
N LEU A 213 8.43 10.90 -8.52
CA LEU A 213 7.90 12.13 -9.12
C LEU A 213 8.20 12.27 -10.61
N GLY A 214 9.13 11.46 -11.13
CA GLY A 214 9.41 11.35 -12.56
C GLY A 214 8.41 10.48 -13.33
N TRP A 215 7.55 9.73 -12.64
CA TRP A 215 6.52 8.95 -13.30
C TRP A 215 5.39 9.83 -13.85
N ASP A 216 4.95 9.51 -15.06
CA ASP A 216 3.79 10.14 -15.68
C ASP A 216 2.47 9.57 -15.10
N CYS A 217 2.24 9.91 -13.83
CA CYS A 217 1.21 9.33 -12.99
C CYS A 217 -0.14 10.04 -13.16
N GLU A 218 -1.18 9.29 -13.51
CA GLU A 218 -2.56 9.78 -13.56
C GLU A 218 -3.30 9.47 -12.26
N ARG A 219 -3.04 8.32 -11.64
CA ARG A 219 -3.78 7.83 -10.46
C ARG A 219 -2.85 7.44 -9.33
N VAL A 220 -3.33 7.58 -8.11
CA VAL A 220 -2.59 7.19 -6.90
C VAL A 220 -3.50 6.38 -6.00
N VAL A 221 -3.10 5.15 -5.69
CA VAL A 221 -3.76 4.30 -4.70
C VAL A 221 -2.85 4.09 -3.49
N MET A 222 -3.43 4.21 -2.31
CA MET A 222 -2.82 3.93 -1.02
C MET A 222 -3.68 2.94 -0.22
N ALA A 223 -3.07 2.30 0.78
CA ALA A 223 -3.75 1.33 1.63
C ALA A 223 -4.85 1.96 2.52
N HIS A 224 -4.75 3.28 2.77
CA HIS A 224 -5.56 3.98 3.74
C HIS A 224 -6.16 5.28 3.20
N GLY A 225 -7.49 5.39 3.27
CA GLY A 225 -8.21 6.60 2.87
C GLY A 225 -8.70 6.59 1.42
N LEU A 226 -8.97 7.78 0.87
CA LEU A 226 -9.51 7.95 -0.47
C LEU A 226 -8.38 8.01 -1.52
N PRO A 227 -8.37 7.12 -2.54
CA PRO A 227 -7.44 7.21 -3.68
C PRO A 227 -7.61 8.51 -4.48
N TYR A 228 -6.56 8.87 -5.24
CA TYR A 228 -6.64 9.93 -6.24
C TYR A 228 -6.85 9.31 -7.63
N GLU A 229 -8.02 9.56 -8.23
CA GLU A 229 -8.41 8.99 -9.53
C GLU A 229 -7.93 9.80 -10.74
N SER A 230 -7.39 11.00 -10.51
CA SER A 230 -6.83 11.86 -11.56
C SER A 230 -5.73 12.75 -10.98
N ARG A 231 -4.94 13.35 -11.88
CA ARG A 231 -3.87 14.32 -11.54
C ARG A 231 -2.82 13.74 -10.56
N GLY A 232 -2.56 12.45 -10.63
CA GLY A 232 -1.68 11.74 -9.71
C GLY A 232 -0.30 12.37 -9.55
N ALA A 233 0.34 12.81 -10.64
CA ALA A 233 1.63 13.50 -10.58
C ALA A 233 1.61 14.78 -9.73
N ALA A 234 0.51 15.56 -9.78
CA ALA A 234 0.36 16.75 -8.96
C ALA A 234 0.17 16.39 -7.48
N GLU A 235 -0.61 15.36 -7.19
CA GLU A 235 -0.84 14.88 -5.82
C GLU A 235 0.42 14.27 -5.20
N LEU A 236 1.20 13.50 -5.96
CA LEU A 236 2.50 12.98 -5.51
C LEU A 236 3.46 14.14 -5.19
N ARG A 237 3.58 15.15 -6.06
CA ARG A 237 4.44 16.33 -5.80
C ARG A 237 4.03 17.06 -4.52
N ARG A 238 2.72 17.24 -4.31
CA ARG A 238 2.20 17.86 -3.09
C ARG A 238 2.50 17.02 -1.85
N ALA A 239 2.18 15.72 -1.90
CA ALA A 239 2.29 14.82 -0.75
C ALA A 239 3.75 14.58 -0.34
N PHE A 240 4.68 14.55 -1.30
CA PHE A 240 6.11 14.35 -1.06
C PHE A 240 6.94 15.62 -0.94
N GLY A 241 6.31 16.80 -0.98
CA GLY A 241 7.03 18.09 -0.85
C GLY A 241 7.85 18.25 0.43
N TRP A 242 7.59 17.44 1.47
CA TRP A 242 8.39 17.42 2.70
C TRP A 242 9.77 16.73 2.54
N ALA A 243 9.95 15.93 1.49
CA ALA A 243 11.12 15.07 1.27
C ALA A 243 12.01 15.53 0.10
N LEU A 244 11.64 16.63 -0.55
CA LEU A 244 12.37 17.24 -1.68
C LEU A 244 13.48 18.18 -1.19
#